data_AF-A0A916CS53-F1
#
_entry.id   AF-A0A916CS53-F1
#
_cell.length_a   1.000
_cell.length_b   1.000
_cell.length_c   1.000
_cell.angle_alpha   90.00
_cell.angle_beta   90.00
_cell.angle_gamma   90.00
#
_symmetry.space_group_name_H-M   'P 1'
#
loop_
_entity.id
_entity.type
_entity.pdbx_description
1 polymer ?
#
loop_
_entity_poly.entity_id
_entity_poly.type
_entity_poly.pdbx_seq_one_letter_code
_entity_poly.pdbx_strand_id
1 'polypeptide(L)'
;MNQTEEKLMHHEYDGIREYDNPTPGWWHLIFIASIIFSVFYAMYWHMSPLSSSIEEKWKQSQVAEYQRLFGELGTLHNDETTLKMLIGKADMMAVAEGTFQTTCASCHGKDGGGINGVNLTDDSYKNVKVATDIFNVVTDGANNGAMPSWKNQFSENERILLAAYIMTLRGKQPASPKQAEGNPIPAWGF
;
A
#
# COMPACT_ATOMS: atom_id res chain seq x y z
N MET A 1 5.31 37.66 -49.76
CA MET A 1 5.48 36.20 -49.61
C MET A 1 6.97 35.94 -49.71
N ASN A 2 7.66 35.80 -48.58
CA ASN A 2 9.11 35.62 -48.58
C ASN A 2 9.38 34.13 -48.85
N GLN A 3 9.94 33.80 -50.01
CA GLN A 3 10.33 32.43 -50.36
C GLN A 3 11.51 32.05 -49.46
N THR A 4 11.28 31.21 -48.46
CA THR A 4 12.36 30.50 -47.75
C THR A 4 13.01 29.55 -48.76
N GLU A 5 14.25 29.86 -49.14
CA GLU A 5 15.12 28.96 -49.91
C GLU A 5 15.18 27.61 -49.17
N GLU A 6 14.66 26.54 -49.79
CA GLU A 6 14.70 25.19 -49.22
C GLU A 6 16.15 24.68 -49.20
N LYS A 7 16.84 24.97 -48.09
CA LYS A 7 18.24 24.59 -47.92
C LYS A 7 18.33 23.12 -47.49
N LEU A 8 18.41 22.23 -48.48
CA LEU A 8 18.64 20.81 -48.25
C LEU A 8 20.12 20.54 -47.95
N MET A 9 20.38 19.65 -47.00
CA MET A 9 21.71 19.14 -46.70
C MET A 9 22.24 18.29 -47.86
N HIS A 10 23.56 18.27 -48.05
CA HIS A 10 24.20 17.64 -49.20
C HIS A 10 24.18 16.10 -49.20
N HIS A 11 23.83 15.48 -48.07
CA HIS A 11 23.82 14.03 -47.93
C HIS A 11 22.40 13.48 -48.10
N GLU A 12 22.30 12.37 -48.82
CA GLU A 12 21.07 11.62 -49.05
C GLU A 12 21.26 10.20 -48.51
N TYR A 13 20.31 9.77 -47.68
CA TYR A 13 20.29 8.44 -47.10
C TYR A 13 18.99 7.76 -47.50
N ASP A 14 19.07 6.72 -48.34
CA ASP A 14 17.91 5.92 -48.77
C ASP A 14 16.76 6.77 -49.35
N GLY A 15 17.11 7.74 -50.20
CA GLY A 15 16.14 8.66 -50.81
C GLY A 15 15.62 9.78 -49.89
N ILE A 16 16.00 9.79 -48.60
CA ILE A 16 15.62 10.83 -47.64
C ILE A 16 16.74 11.88 -47.55
N ARG A 17 16.34 13.16 -47.60
CA ARG A 17 17.22 14.32 -47.43
C ARG A 17 16.71 15.20 -46.29
N GLU A 18 17.65 15.83 -45.59
CA GLU A 18 17.35 16.66 -44.42
C GLU A 18 17.32 18.14 -44.78
N TYR A 19 16.39 18.89 -44.17
CA TYR A 19 16.33 20.35 -44.30
C TYR A 19 17.21 21.02 -43.24
N ASP A 20 18.03 21.97 -43.65
CA ASP A 20 18.81 22.88 -42.78
C ASP A 20 17.92 24.06 -42.33
N ASN A 21 16.80 23.73 -41.70
CA ASN A 21 15.87 24.73 -41.17
C ASN A 21 16.25 25.09 -39.73
N PRO A 22 16.25 26.38 -39.35
CA PRO A 22 16.38 26.75 -37.95
C PRO A 22 15.20 26.18 -37.17
N THR A 23 15.47 25.69 -35.96
CA THR A 23 14.42 25.17 -35.08
C THR A 23 13.41 26.28 -34.73
N PRO A 24 12.11 25.95 -34.59
CA PRO A 24 11.09 26.98 -34.40
C PRO A 24 11.31 27.83 -33.14
N GLY A 25 11.06 29.14 -33.21
CA GLY A 25 11.25 30.05 -32.07
C GLY A 25 10.43 29.68 -30.82
N TRP A 26 9.22 29.15 -31.00
CA TRP A 26 8.39 28.67 -29.89
C TRP A 26 9.01 27.45 -29.19
N TRP A 27 9.75 26.61 -29.93
CA TRP A 27 10.42 25.45 -29.37
C TRP A 27 11.57 25.87 -28.45
N HIS A 28 12.36 26.87 -28.86
CA HIS A 28 13.39 27.47 -28.00
C HIS A 28 12.80 28.10 -26.73
N LEU A 29 11.64 28.76 -26.83
CA LEU A 29 10.95 29.33 -25.67
C LEU A 29 10.59 28.23 -24.66
N ILE A 30 9.96 27.13 -25.12
CA ILE A 30 9.58 26.02 -24.23
C ILE A 30 10.84 25.37 -23.63
N PHE A 31 11.88 25.16 -24.45
CA PHE A 31 13.14 24.58 -24.00
C PHE A 31 13.78 25.41 -22.88
N ILE A 32 13.92 26.72 -23.10
CA ILE A 32 14.48 27.65 -22.09
C ILE A 32 13.57 27.74 -20.86
N ALA A 33 12.25 27.81 -21.03
CA ALA A 33 11.31 27.84 -19.92
C ALA A 33 11.40 26.59 -19.04
N SER A 34 11.60 25.41 -19.64
CA SER A 34 11.77 24.15 -18.90
C SER A 34 13.05 24.13 -18.06
N ILE A 35 14.15 24.70 -18.59
CA ILE A 35 15.42 24.84 -17.86
C ILE A 35 15.25 25.81 -16.69
N ILE A 36 14.60 26.95 -16.92
CA ILE A 36 14.34 27.94 -15.87
C ILE A 36 13.45 27.32 -14.77
N PHE A 37 12.38 26.64 -15.17
CA PHE A 37 11.49 25.95 -14.24
C PHE A 37 12.22 24.90 -13.41
N SER A 38 13.08 24.08 -14.02
CA SER A 38 13.80 23.02 -13.30
C SER A 38 14.76 23.58 -12.25
N VAL A 39 15.45 24.69 -12.56
CA VAL A 39 16.30 25.40 -11.60
C VAL A 39 15.48 25.92 -10.43
N PHE A 40 14.38 26.62 -10.67
CA PHE A 40 13.53 27.13 -9.59
C PHE A 40 12.85 26.02 -8.78
N TYR A 41 12.43 24.94 -9.43
CA TYR A 41 11.87 23.76 -8.78
C TYR A 41 12.89 23.10 -7.86
N ALA A 42 14.13 22.90 -8.33
CA ALA A 42 15.20 22.32 -7.53
C ALA A 42 15.57 23.23 -6.35
N MET A 43 15.67 24.55 -6.57
CA MET A 43 15.89 25.51 -5.48
C MET A 43 14.77 25.47 -4.44
N TYR A 44 13.51 25.39 -4.88
CA TYR A 44 12.37 25.32 -3.99
C TYR A 44 12.36 24.01 -3.17
N TRP A 45 12.51 22.84 -3.80
CA TRP A 45 12.37 21.56 -3.11
C TRP A 45 13.62 21.03 -2.41
N HIS A 46 14.83 21.42 -2.85
CA HIS A 46 16.08 20.94 -2.27
C HIS A 46 16.83 21.98 -1.44
N MET A 47 16.62 23.28 -1.66
CA MET A 47 17.41 24.34 -1.03
C MET A 47 16.60 25.28 -0.12
N SER A 48 15.27 25.28 -0.24
CA SER A 48 14.43 26.23 0.50
C SER A 48 14.08 25.72 1.90
N PRO A 49 14.32 26.50 2.96
CA PRO A 49 13.83 26.20 4.30
C PRO A 49 12.31 26.45 4.46
N LEU A 50 11.63 26.95 3.41
CA LEU A 50 10.19 27.26 3.43
C LEU A 50 9.29 26.06 3.12
N SER A 51 9.80 25.00 2.49
CA SER A 51 9.03 23.78 2.25
C SER A 51 9.43 22.71 3.25
N SER A 52 8.49 22.20 4.05
CA SER A 52 8.69 20.93 4.74
C SER A 52 9.02 19.86 3.70
N SER A 53 10.00 19.02 4.02
CA SER A 53 10.37 17.91 3.15
C SER A 53 9.13 17.06 2.84
N ILE A 54 9.09 16.44 1.66
CA ILE A 54 8.00 15.52 1.30
C ILE A 54 7.83 14.45 2.38
N GLU A 55 8.95 13.98 2.93
CA GLU A 55 8.99 13.05 4.06
C GLU A 55 8.25 13.59 5.30
N GLU A 56 8.47 14.84 5.66
CA GLU A 56 7.83 15.45 6.82
C GLU A 56 6.32 15.64 6.60
N LYS A 57 5.89 16.03 5.40
CA LYS A 57 4.46 16.07 5.05
C LYS A 57 3.82 14.68 5.14
N TRP A 58 4.51 13.66 4.64
CA TRP A 58 4.04 12.27 4.69
C TRP A 58 3.96 11.73 6.12
N LYS A 59 4.96 12.06 6.97
CA LYS A 59 4.92 11.76 8.40
C LYS A 59 3.76 12.47 9.10
N GLN A 60 3.55 13.75 8.82
CA GLN A 60 2.43 14.51 9.39
C GLN A 60 1.07 13.91 8.99
N SER A 61 0.89 13.50 7.73
CA SER A 61 -0.36 12.86 7.31
C SER A 61 -0.58 11.50 7.98
N GLN A 62 0.48 10.70 8.16
CA GLN A 62 0.38 9.43 8.87
C GLN A 62 0.07 9.62 10.35
N VAL A 63 0.71 10.57 11.02
CA VAL A 63 0.43 10.89 12.43
C VAL A 63 -1.00 11.37 12.60
N ALA A 64 -1.50 12.23 11.70
CA ALA A 64 -2.87 12.71 11.75
C ALA A 64 -3.90 11.57 11.58
N GLU A 65 -3.67 10.66 10.63
CA GLU A 65 -4.55 9.50 10.43
C GLU A 65 -4.48 8.53 11.61
N TYR A 66 -3.28 8.26 12.12
CA TYR A 66 -3.09 7.45 13.32
C TYR A 66 -3.82 8.05 14.52
N GLN A 67 -3.71 9.36 14.74
CA GLN A 67 -4.45 10.05 15.81
C GLN A 67 -5.95 9.99 15.59
N ARG A 68 -6.43 10.10 14.34
CA ARG A 68 -7.85 10.02 14.02
C ARG A 68 -8.43 8.63 14.34
N LEU A 69 -7.70 7.57 14.06
CA LEU A 69 -8.15 6.18 14.25
C LEU A 69 -7.90 5.67 15.68
N PHE A 70 -6.74 5.95 16.24
CA PHE A 70 -6.26 5.35 17.49
C PHE A 70 -6.03 6.36 18.62
N GLY A 71 -6.31 7.65 18.42
CA GLY A 71 -6.03 8.69 19.43
C GLY A 71 -6.69 8.44 20.78
N GLU A 72 -7.92 7.92 20.78
CA GLU A 72 -8.63 7.57 22.03
C GLU A 72 -8.19 6.23 22.63
N LEU A 73 -7.71 5.31 21.80
CA LEU A 73 -7.28 3.98 22.25
C LEU A 73 -5.83 3.97 22.75
N GLY A 74 -5.02 4.93 22.29
CA GLY A 74 -3.59 4.98 22.58
C GLY A 74 -2.83 3.83 21.92
N THR A 75 -1.71 3.45 22.52
CA THR A 75 -0.89 2.32 22.06
C THR A 75 -1.57 1.01 22.46
N LEU A 76 -1.80 0.14 21.47
CA LEU A 76 -2.36 -1.19 21.67
C LEU A 76 -1.24 -2.21 21.90
N HIS A 77 -1.58 -3.31 22.56
CA HIS A 77 -0.67 -4.44 22.74
C HIS A 77 -1.30 -5.71 22.17
N ASN A 78 -0.45 -6.61 21.66
CA ASN A 78 -0.90 -7.90 21.13
C ASN A 78 -1.20 -8.88 22.29
N ASP A 79 -2.35 -8.70 22.91
CA ASP A 79 -2.85 -9.55 23.98
C ASP A 79 -4.35 -9.84 23.79
N GLU A 80 -4.83 -10.92 24.41
CA GLU A 80 -6.21 -11.37 24.25
C GLU A 80 -7.25 -10.34 24.74
N THR A 81 -6.92 -9.54 25.76
CA THR A 81 -7.84 -8.52 26.29
C THR A 81 -8.03 -7.41 25.26
N THR A 82 -6.93 -6.95 24.67
CA THR A 82 -6.95 -5.96 23.60
C THR A 82 -7.68 -6.48 22.37
N LEU A 83 -7.38 -7.70 21.91
CA LEU A 83 -8.04 -8.31 20.76
C LEU A 83 -9.56 -8.45 20.98
N LYS A 84 -9.98 -8.94 22.15
CA LYS A 84 -11.40 -9.06 22.52
C LYS A 84 -12.10 -7.70 22.55
N MET A 85 -11.45 -6.70 23.13
CA MET A 85 -11.98 -5.34 23.20
C MET A 85 -12.19 -4.75 21.79
N LEU A 86 -11.24 -4.95 20.88
CA LEU A 86 -11.35 -4.47 19.50
C LEU A 86 -12.44 -5.17 18.71
N ILE A 87 -12.60 -6.50 18.88
CA ILE A 87 -13.70 -7.25 18.24
C ILE A 87 -15.07 -6.67 18.65
N GLY A 88 -15.19 -6.18 19.88
CA GLY A 88 -16.40 -5.51 20.37
C GLY A 88 -16.64 -4.09 19.82
N LYS A 89 -15.68 -3.50 19.10
CA LYS A 89 -15.76 -2.14 18.53
C LYS A 89 -16.09 -2.19 17.04
N ALA A 90 -17.38 -2.09 16.72
CA ALA A 90 -17.88 -2.24 15.36
C ALA A 90 -17.29 -1.23 14.36
N ASP A 91 -17.06 0.01 14.79
CA ASP A 91 -16.38 1.05 14.02
C ASP A 91 -14.95 0.64 13.63
N MET A 92 -14.20 0.09 14.57
CA MET A 92 -12.83 -0.37 14.35
C MET A 92 -12.79 -1.63 13.48
N MET A 93 -13.78 -2.54 13.63
CA MET A 93 -13.92 -3.69 12.75
C MET A 93 -14.24 -3.28 11.31
N ALA A 94 -15.05 -2.24 11.09
CA ALA A 94 -15.31 -1.71 9.75
C ALA A 94 -14.05 -1.10 9.11
N VAL A 95 -13.22 -0.42 9.91
CA VAL A 95 -11.91 0.09 9.44
C VAL A 95 -11.00 -1.06 9.02
N ALA A 96 -10.84 -2.08 9.86
CA ALA A 96 -10.01 -3.24 9.50
C ALA A 96 -10.59 -4.07 8.35
N GLU A 97 -11.91 -4.18 8.23
CA GLU A 97 -12.55 -4.81 7.07
C GLU A 97 -12.14 -4.09 5.79
N GLY A 98 -12.22 -2.75 5.75
CA GLY A 98 -11.78 -1.96 4.61
C GLY A 98 -10.33 -2.28 4.22
N THR A 99 -9.42 -2.28 5.19
CA THR A 99 -8.01 -2.63 4.97
C THR A 99 -7.82 -4.08 4.52
N PHE A 100 -8.58 -5.03 5.08
CA PHE A 100 -8.55 -6.42 4.65
C PHE A 100 -9.00 -6.57 3.19
N GLN A 101 -10.07 -5.89 2.79
CA GLN A 101 -10.58 -5.94 1.43
C GLN A 101 -9.59 -5.38 0.40
N THR A 102 -8.84 -4.32 0.75
CA THR A 102 -7.87 -3.72 -0.18
C THR A 102 -6.56 -4.49 -0.24
N THR A 103 -6.15 -5.14 0.86
CA THR A 103 -4.77 -5.62 1.01
C THR A 103 -4.67 -7.14 1.10
N CYS A 104 -5.61 -7.80 1.78
CA CYS A 104 -5.51 -9.23 2.10
C CYS A 104 -6.42 -10.10 1.23
N ALA A 105 -7.57 -9.57 0.83
CA ALA A 105 -8.62 -10.32 0.13
C ALA A 105 -8.20 -10.84 -1.26
N SER A 106 -7.19 -10.25 -1.89
CA SER A 106 -6.65 -10.73 -3.17
C SER A 106 -6.10 -12.16 -3.08
N CYS A 107 -5.60 -12.56 -1.91
CA CYS A 107 -5.08 -13.91 -1.65
C CYS A 107 -6.04 -14.73 -0.78
N HIS A 108 -6.65 -14.12 0.23
CA HIS A 108 -7.49 -14.81 1.21
C HIS A 108 -8.98 -14.79 0.89
N GLY A 109 -9.38 -14.19 -0.23
CA GLY A 109 -10.79 -14.02 -0.60
C GLY A 109 -11.47 -12.88 0.18
N LYS A 110 -12.50 -12.29 -0.43
CA LYS A 110 -13.27 -11.20 0.19
C LYS A 110 -14.03 -11.64 1.44
N ASP A 111 -14.42 -12.91 1.49
CA ASP A 111 -15.10 -13.55 2.61
C ASP A 111 -14.15 -14.33 3.54
N GLY A 112 -12.84 -14.29 3.27
CA GLY A 112 -11.82 -15.04 4.01
C GLY A 112 -11.68 -16.50 3.58
N GLY A 113 -12.44 -16.97 2.58
CA GLY A 113 -12.48 -18.38 2.18
C GLY A 113 -11.21 -18.94 1.52
N GLY A 114 -10.23 -18.08 1.21
CA GLY A 114 -8.99 -18.46 0.54
C GLY A 114 -9.12 -18.52 -1.00
N ILE A 115 -8.10 -18.00 -1.70
CA ILE A 115 -7.90 -18.16 -3.15
C ILE A 115 -6.57 -18.87 -3.37
N ASN A 116 -5.49 -18.09 -3.40
CA ASN A 116 -4.11 -18.58 -3.41
C ASN A 116 -3.55 -18.65 -1.98
N GLY A 117 -4.08 -17.84 -1.07
CA GLY A 117 -3.84 -17.92 0.38
C GLY A 117 -4.61 -19.07 1.04
N VAL A 118 -4.41 -19.22 2.35
CA VAL A 118 -5.18 -20.19 3.16
C VAL A 118 -6.60 -19.69 3.40
N ASN A 119 -7.51 -20.63 3.67
CA ASN A 119 -8.82 -20.31 4.24
C ASN A 119 -8.63 -19.78 5.67
N LEU A 120 -9.25 -18.64 5.98
CA LEU A 120 -9.21 -17.99 7.30
C LEU A 120 -10.48 -18.25 8.13
N THR A 121 -11.46 -18.95 7.56
CA THR A 121 -12.77 -19.15 8.19
C THR A 121 -12.93 -20.50 8.89
N ASP A 122 -12.02 -21.45 8.68
CA ASP A 122 -12.08 -22.77 9.32
C ASP A 122 -11.28 -22.85 10.64
N ASP A 123 -11.26 -24.05 11.25
CA ASP A 123 -10.63 -24.29 12.55
C ASP A 123 -9.15 -24.68 12.45
N SER A 124 -8.62 -24.85 11.24
CA SER A 124 -7.27 -25.35 10.98
C SER A 124 -6.30 -24.24 10.58
N TYR A 125 -5.15 -24.22 11.23
CA TYR A 125 -4.14 -23.19 10.98
C TYR A 125 -2.75 -23.80 10.83
N LYS A 126 -1.96 -23.25 9.90
CA LYS A 126 -0.56 -23.65 9.69
C LYS A 126 0.40 -23.02 10.69
N ASN A 127 0.24 -21.72 10.93
CA ASN A 127 1.20 -20.88 11.66
C ASN A 127 0.63 -20.26 12.94
N VAL A 128 -0.62 -20.58 13.28
CA VAL A 128 -1.35 -20.00 14.42
C VAL A 128 -1.68 -21.13 15.38
N LYS A 129 -1.35 -20.96 16.65
CA LYS A 129 -1.72 -21.87 17.75
C LYS A 129 -2.63 -21.17 18.75
N VAL A 130 -2.42 -19.87 18.94
CA VAL A 130 -3.23 -18.99 19.78
C VAL A 130 -3.60 -17.71 19.03
N ALA A 131 -4.61 -16.97 19.51
CA ALA A 131 -5.12 -15.76 18.85
C ALA A 131 -4.02 -14.73 18.52
N THR A 132 -3.10 -14.51 19.45
CA THR A 132 -2.01 -13.55 19.31
C THR A 132 -0.98 -13.91 18.24
N ASP A 133 -0.95 -15.16 17.77
CA ASP A 133 -0.07 -15.56 16.66
C ASP A 133 -0.50 -14.94 15.33
N ILE A 134 -1.78 -14.59 15.16
CA ILE A 134 -2.26 -13.92 13.93
C ILE A 134 -1.50 -12.61 13.72
N PHE A 135 -1.31 -11.82 14.78
CA PHE A 135 -0.49 -10.60 14.72
C PHE A 135 0.93 -10.91 14.26
N ASN A 136 1.57 -11.96 14.78
CA ASN A 136 2.94 -12.33 14.38
C ASN A 136 3.00 -12.72 12.90
N VAL A 137 2.02 -13.50 12.42
CA VAL A 137 1.94 -13.90 11.01
C VAL A 137 1.71 -12.70 10.09
N VAL A 138 0.85 -11.74 10.46
CA VAL A 138 0.67 -10.49 9.71
C VAL A 138 1.95 -9.64 9.75
N THR A 139 2.63 -9.63 10.89
CA THR A 139 3.86 -8.85 11.12
C THR A 139 5.01 -9.35 10.26
N ASP A 140 5.35 -10.62 10.40
CA ASP A 140 6.57 -11.20 9.83
C ASP A 140 6.33 -11.86 8.46
N GLY A 141 5.07 -12.06 8.07
CA GLY A 141 4.72 -12.84 6.91
C GLY A 141 4.88 -14.35 7.15
N ALA A 142 4.73 -15.15 6.10
CA ALA A 142 4.82 -16.60 6.21
C ALA A 142 5.19 -17.29 4.89
N ASN A 143 5.55 -18.58 5.00
CA ASN A 143 5.82 -19.47 3.87
C ASN A 143 6.86 -18.92 2.88
N ASN A 144 8.03 -18.54 3.40
CA ASN A 144 9.16 -18.00 2.62
C ASN A 144 8.79 -16.82 1.71
N GLY A 145 7.91 -15.94 2.20
CA GLY A 145 7.51 -14.71 1.49
C GLY A 145 6.28 -14.85 0.60
N ALA A 146 5.68 -16.04 0.49
CA ALA A 146 4.40 -16.20 -0.20
C ALA A 146 3.28 -15.39 0.48
N MET A 147 3.32 -15.29 1.81
CA MET A 147 2.61 -14.25 2.55
C MET A 147 3.63 -13.16 2.91
N PRO A 148 3.49 -11.93 2.39
CA PRO A 148 4.43 -10.85 2.65
C PRO A 148 4.35 -10.37 4.11
N SER A 149 5.47 -9.81 4.60
CA SER A 149 5.51 -9.08 5.87
C SER A 149 4.83 -7.72 5.73
N TRP A 150 4.02 -7.35 6.70
CA TRP A 150 3.35 -6.04 6.75
C TRP A 150 3.93 -5.09 7.80
N LYS A 151 5.01 -5.48 8.50
CA LYS A 151 5.64 -4.70 9.58
C LYS A 151 5.99 -3.27 9.21
N ASN A 152 6.41 -3.03 7.96
CA ASN A 152 6.85 -1.71 7.48
C ASN A 152 5.76 -0.95 6.74
N GLN A 153 4.60 -1.56 6.50
CA GLN A 153 3.48 -0.93 5.80
C GLN A 153 2.35 -0.53 6.75
N PHE A 154 2.20 -1.25 7.87
CA PHE A 154 1.23 -0.96 8.90
C PHE A 154 1.91 -0.72 10.25
N SER A 155 1.41 0.27 10.98
CA SER A 155 1.74 0.48 12.38
C SER A 155 1.39 -0.76 13.22
N GLU A 156 1.90 -0.82 14.45
CA GLU A 156 1.59 -1.91 15.38
C GLU A 156 0.09 -2.00 15.69
N ASN A 157 -0.55 -0.86 15.97
CA ASN A 157 -1.98 -0.79 16.23
C ASN A 157 -2.82 -1.29 15.04
N GLU A 158 -2.47 -0.92 13.81
CA GLU A 158 -3.18 -1.39 12.61
C GLU A 158 -3.05 -2.91 12.44
N ARG A 159 -1.87 -3.48 12.72
CA ARG A 159 -1.66 -4.94 12.67
C ARG A 159 -2.43 -5.66 13.77
N ILE A 160 -2.51 -5.12 14.98
CA ILE A 160 -3.32 -5.67 16.07
C ILE A 160 -4.81 -5.61 15.70
N LEU A 161 -5.25 -4.48 15.13
CA LEU A 161 -6.64 -4.31 14.68
C LEU A 161 -7.00 -5.27 13.54
N LEU A 162 -6.09 -5.47 12.57
CA LEU A 162 -6.26 -6.47 11.51
C LEU A 162 -6.30 -7.89 12.07
N ALA A 163 -5.45 -8.21 13.04
CA ALA A 163 -5.48 -9.52 13.69
C ALA A 163 -6.83 -9.77 14.37
N ALA A 164 -7.36 -8.78 15.10
CA ALA A 164 -8.69 -8.83 15.69
C ALA A 164 -9.78 -9.05 14.64
N TYR A 165 -9.75 -8.35 13.51
CA TYR A 165 -10.71 -8.56 12.42
C TYR A 165 -10.62 -9.97 11.82
N ILE A 166 -9.40 -10.48 11.54
CA ILE A 166 -9.19 -11.83 11.00
C ILE A 166 -9.77 -12.89 11.94
N MET A 167 -9.67 -12.71 13.25
CA MET A 167 -10.28 -13.63 14.22
C MET A 167 -11.80 -13.75 14.05
N THR A 168 -12.48 -12.68 13.62
CA THR A 168 -13.93 -12.67 13.37
C THR A 168 -14.34 -13.45 12.11
N LEU A 169 -13.37 -13.78 11.24
CA LEU A 169 -13.64 -14.57 10.03
C LEU A 169 -13.83 -16.05 10.35
N ARG A 170 -13.24 -16.54 11.45
CA ARG A 170 -13.39 -17.92 11.88
C ARG A 170 -14.87 -18.25 12.13
N GLY A 171 -15.33 -19.36 11.59
CA GLY A 171 -16.73 -19.80 11.63
C GLY A 171 -17.62 -19.21 10.54
N LYS A 172 -17.17 -18.21 9.76
CA LYS A 172 -17.91 -17.75 8.58
C LYS A 172 -18.01 -18.86 7.54
N GLN A 173 -19.07 -18.82 6.73
CA GLN A 173 -19.37 -19.81 5.70
C GLN A 173 -19.28 -19.18 4.30
N PRO A 174 -18.07 -19.07 3.72
CA PRO A 174 -17.86 -18.73 2.31
C PRO A 174 -18.68 -19.61 1.37
N ALA A 175 -19.05 -19.09 0.20
CA ALA A 175 -19.78 -19.88 -0.80
C ALA A 175 -18.92 -20.98 -1.45
N SER A 176 -17.60 -20.79 -1.50
CA SER A 176 -16.65 -21.74 -2.08
C SER A 176 -15.31 -21.68 -1.34
N PRO A 177 -15.26 -22.14 -0.07
CA PRO A 177 -14.04 -22.09 0.72
C PRO A 177 -13.01 -23.07 0.16
N LYS A 178 -11.73 -22.67 0.22
CA LYS A 178 -10.62 -23.59 0.02
C LYS A 178 -10.61 -24.65 1.12
N GLN A 179 -10.07 -25.83 0.81
CA GLN A 179 -9.88 -26.89 1.80
C GLN A 179 -9.03 -26.38 2.98
N ALA A 180 -9.40 -26.80 4.20
CA ALA A 180 -8.66 -26.50 5.41
C ALA A 180 -7.20 -26.96 5.34
N GLU A 181 -6.29 -26.12 5.82
CA GLU A 181 -4.85 -26.40 5.78
C GLU A 181 -4.20 -26.16 7.14
N GLY A 182 -3.35 -27.10 7.58
CA GLY A 182 -2.70 -27.04 8.89
C GLY A 182 -3.42 -27.92 9.92
N ASN A 183 -3.34 -27.54 11.19
CA ASN A 183 -3.89 -28.34 12.29
C ASN A 183 -5.04 -27.62 12.97
N PRO A 184 -6.11 -28.33 13.38
CA PRO A 184 -7.16 -27.75 14.19
C PRO A 184 -6.61 -27.15 15.48
N ILE A 185 -7.06 -25.95 15.83
CA ILE A 185 -6.76 -25.31 17.12
C ILE A 185 -8.04 -25.08 17.92
N PRO A 186 -7.98 -24.97 19.25
CA PRO A 186 -9.14 -24.59 20.06
C PRO A 186 -9.75 -23.27 19.59
N ALA A 187 -11.05 -23.08 19.87
CA ALA A 187 -11.70 -21.78 19.69
C ALA A 187 -10.96 -20.68 20.48
N TRP A 188 -11.14 -19.41 20.09
CA TRP A 188 -10.57 -18.29 20.83
C TRP A 188 -11.03 -18.35 22.29
N GLY A 189 -10.11 -18.13 23.23
CA GLY A 189 -10.30 -18.45 24.65
C GLY A 189 -11.17 -17.47 25.44
N PHE A 190 -12.12 -16.77 24.80
CA PHE A 190 -12.83 -15.65 25.45
C PHE A 190 -14.24 -15.37 24.94
#